data_AF-Q46HZ5-F1
#
_entry.id   AF-Q46HZ5-F1
#
_cell.length_a   1.000
_cell.length_b   1.000
_cell.length_c   1.000
_cell.angle_alpha   90.00
_cell.angle_beta   90.00
_cell.angle_gamma   90.00
#
_symmetry.space_group_name_H-M   'P 1'
#
loop_
_entity.id
_entity.type
_entity.pdbx_description
1 polymer ?
#
loop_
_entity_poly.entity_id
_entity_poly.type
_entity_poly.pdbx_seq_one_letter_code
_entity_poly.pdbx_strand_id
1 'polypeptide(L)'
;MFDYSMQLKSLDGCRLAIGKYPSFRYNAYGGGGEAILLPNKKSNLLHISFSSKTFSIPPLTSKTTKFLSLPLPPGFKIEMYMEQLEGTIDKNSGETVLKFESKFLFSIGTILMFPKLIVKTLLTSGKVKGKFHEGEGHVLQGNGAIKLVGISIIPKTGNKILDIFLGLPNEALAELKCEIK
;
A
#
# COMPACT_ATOMS: atom_id res chain seq x y z
N MET A 1 16.80 11.11 -24.95
CA MET A 1 16.74 9.99 -23.99
C MET A 1 15.26 9.72 -23.78
N PHE A 2 14.71 8.68 -24.41
CA PHE A 2 13.30 8.36 -24.23
C PHE A 2 13.17 7.57 -22.93
N ASP A 3 12.99 8.27 -21.82
CA ASP A 3 12.52 7.65 -20.58
C ASP A 3 11.07 7.25 -20.82
N TYR A 4 10.84 5.97 -21.09
CA TYR A 4 9.51 5.42 -20.95
C TYR A 4 9.14 5.57 -19.47
N SER A 5 8.10 6.35 -19.18
CA SER A 5 7.52 6.47 -17.85
C SER A 5 6.29 5.57 -17.76
N MET A 6 6.17 4.87 -16.65
CA MET A 6 4.92 4.22 -16.26
C MET A 6 4.23 5.05 -15.19
N GLN A 7 2.92 4.96 -15.09
CA GLN A 7 2.13 5.64 -14.07
C GLN A 7 1.29 4.63 -13.32
N LEU A 8 1.35 4.70 -11.99
CA LEU A 8 0.40 4.02 -11.12
C LEU A 8 -0.72 4.99 -10.77
N LYS A 9 -1.97 4.53 -10.86
CA LYS A 9 -3.15 5.22 -10.32
C LYS A 9 -3.88 4.30 -9.37
N SER A 10 -4.02 4.68 -8.11
CA SER A 10 -4.78 3.89 -7.14
C SER A 10 -6.28 4.04 -7.36
N LEU A 11 -7.02 2.98 -7.04
CA LEU A 11 -8.46 2.86 -7.26
C LEU A 11 -9.21 2.71 -5.94
N ASP A 12 -10.54 2.67 -6.02
CA ASP A 12 -11.38 2.22 -4.90
C ASP A 12 -11.21 0.70 -4.65
N GLY A 13 -11.64 0.26 -3.48
CA GLY A 13 -11.65 -1.13 -3.08
C GLY A 13 -10.29 -1.63 -2.59
N CYS A 14 -9.40 -0.72 -2.18
CA CYS A 14 -8.21 -1.06 -1.42
C CYS A 14 -8.60 -1.51 0.00
N ARG A 15 -7.70 -2.24 0.67
CA ARG A 15 -7.95 -2.78 2.01
C ARG A 15 -6.68 -2.71 2.86
N LEU A 16 -6.84 -2.30 4.11
CA LEU A 16 -5.82 -2.44 5.14
C LEU A 16 -6.39 -3.25 6.31
N ALA A 17 -5.57 -4.04 6.98
CA ALA A 17 -5.94 -4.73 8.23
C ALA A 17 -4.73 -4.88 9.14
N ILE A 18 -4.94 -4.99 10.45
CA ILE A 18 -3.88 -5.19 11.45
C ILE A 18 -4.35 -6.09 12.58
N GLY A 19 -3.58 -7.12 12.90
CA GLY A 19 -3.90 -8.12 13.92
C GLY A 19 -5.26 -8.76 13.70
N LYS A 20 -6.12 -8.64 14.70
CA LYS A 20 -7.51 -9.12 14.65
C LYS A 20 -8.52 -7.99 14.41
N TYR A 21 -8.06 -6.78 14.10
CA TYR A 21 -8.96 -5.67 13.80
C TYR A 21 -9.75 -5.97 12.52
N PRO A 22 -11.03 -5.58 12.48
CA PRO A 22 -11.77 -5.53 11.22
C PRO A 22 -10.99 -4.76 10.16
N SER A 23 -11.13 -5.16 8.90
CA SER A 23 -10.42 -4.48 7.82
C SER A 23 -11.00 -3.11 7.51
N PHE A 24 -10.12 -2.19 7.16
CA PHE A 24 -10.44 -0.87 6.62
C PHE A 24 -10.62 -1.00 5.11
N ARG A 25 -11.82 -0.71 4.60
CA ARG A 25 -12.05 -0.54 3.16
C ARG A 25 -11.73 0.89 2.79
N TYR A 26 -10.89 1.06 1.79
CA TYR A 26 -10.26 2.34 1.49
C TYR A 26 -10.43 2.69 0.02
N ASN A 27 -11.03 3.85 -0.23
CA ASN A 27 -11.06 4.49 -1.52
C ASN A 27 -9.78 5.30 -1.71
N ALA A 28 -8.84 4.73 -2.44
CA ALA A 28 -7.56 5.35 -2.76
C ALA A 28 -7.59 6.15 -4.07
N TYR A 29 -8.76 6.37 -4.67
CA TYR A 29 -8.87 7.06 -5.95
C TYR A 29 -8.22 8.45 -5.92
N GLY A 30 -7.52 8.79 -6.99
CA GLY A 30 -6.76 10.04 -7.11
C GLY A 30 -5.34 9.98 -6.50
N GLY A 31 -4.95 8.85 -5.92
CA GLY A 31 -3.55 8.55 -5.59
C GLY A 31 -2.80 7.92 -6.76
N GLY A 32 -1.48 7.76 -6.60
CA GLY A 32 -0.61 7.26 -7.63
C GLY A 32 0.75 7.95 -7.66
N GLY A 33 1.53 7.65 -8.69
CA GLY A 33 2.83 8.26 -8.94
C GLY A 33 3.45 7.77 -10.24
N GLU A 34 4.50 8.45 -10.66
CA GLU A 34 5.28 8.09 -11.85
C GLU A 34 6.41 7.13 -11.48
N ALA A 35 6.63 6.15 -12.35
CA ALA A 35 7.74 5.23 -12.31
C ALA A 35 8.68 5.45 -13.49
N ILE A 36 9.97 5.30 -13.20
CA ILE A 36 11.00 5.15 -14.22
C ILE A 36 11.20 3.67 -14.54
N LEU A 37 11.44 3.38 -15.80
CA LEU A 37 11.88 2.06 -16.26
C LEU A 37 13.39 1.95 -16.11
N LEU A 38 13.84 1.03 -15.27
CA LEU A 38 15.26 0.77 -15.10
C LEU A 38 15.78 -0.03 -16.31
N PRO A 39 16.95 0.34 -16.88
CA PRO A 39 17.46 -0.32 -18.08
C PRO A 39 17.65 -1.82 -17.90
N ASN A 40 16.86 -2.63 -18.61
CA ASN A 40 17.09 -4.07 -18.71
C ASN A 40 16.88 -4.54 -20.14
N LYS A 41 17.98 -4.73 -20.88
CA LYS A 41 17.98 -5.07 -22.31
C LYS A 41 17.80 -6.57 -22.61
N LYS A 42 17.77 -7.44 -21.60
CA LYS A 42 17.83 -8.91 -21.80
C LYS A 42 16.77 -9.72 -21.03
N SER A 43 15.89 -9.07 -20.29
CA SER A 43 14.90 -9.76 -19.45
C SER A 43 13.46 -9.56 -19.92
N ASN A 44 12.66 -10.60 -19.72
CA ASN A 44 11.20 -10.54 -19.76
C ASN A 44 10.61 -9.69 -18.60
N LEU A 45 11.45 -9.30 -17.64
CA LEU A 45 11.08 -8.46 -16.51
C LEU A 45 11.31 -6.99 -16.83
N LEU A 46 10.25 -6.18 -16.67
CA LEU A 46 10.35 -4.73 -16.55
C LEU A 46 10.72 -4.40 -15.11
N HIS A 47 11.81 -3.67 -14.92
CA HIS A 47 12.19 -3.15 -13.62
C HIS A 47 11.65 -1.73 -13.50
N ILE A 48 10.87 -1.46 -12.45
CA ILE A 48 10.23 -0.17 -12.23
C ILE A 48 10.57 0.36 -10.85
N SER A 49 10.70 1.68 -10.75
CA SER A 49 10.87 2.37 -9.47
C SER A 49 10.05 3.65 -9.47
N PHE A 50 9.15 3.77 -8.50
CA PHE A 50 8.29 4.94 -8.31
C PHE A 50 9.00 6.00 -7.48
N SER A 51 8.90 7.25 -7.92
CA SER A 51 9.50 8.37 -7.20
C SER A 51 8.69 8.71 -5.94
N SER A 52 9.31 8.65 -4.76
CA SER A 52 8.69 9.09 -3.50
C SER A 52 8.34 10.58 -3.47
N LYS A 53 8.90 11.37 -4.39
CA LYS A 53 8.59 12.81 -4.53
C LYS A 53 7.25 13.06 -5.21
N THR A 54 6.86 12.20 -6.15
CA THR A 54 5.62 12.36 -6.93
C THR A 54 4.54 11.39 -6.51
N PHE A 55 4.89 10.32 -5.80
CA PHE A 55 3.92 9.36 -5.30
C PHE A 55 3.12 9.92 -4.12
N SER A 56 1.80 9.87 -4.23
CA SER A 56 0.89 10.27 -3.16
C SER A 56 -0.32 9.36 -3.14
N ILE A 57 -0.90 9.14 -1.97
CA ILE A 57 -2.17 8.43 -1.83
C ILE A 57 -3.08 9.23 -0.88
N PRO A 58 -4.39 9.33 -1.12
CA PRO A 58 -5.29 10.07 -0.22
C PRO A 58 -5.17 9.60 1.23
N PRO A 59 -5.21 10.48 2.23
CA PRO A 59 -5.23 10.02 3.62
C PRO A 59 -6.47 9.17 3.91
N LEU A 60 -6.36 8.21 4.82
CA LEU A 60 -7.52 7.49 5.34
C LEU A 60 -8.25 8.42 6.32
N THR A 61 -9.46 8.82 5.95
CA THR A 61 -10.33 9.73 6.69
C THR A 61 -11.77 9.22 6.64
N SER A 62 -12.70 9.91 7.30
CA SER A 62 -14.14 9.61 7.18
C SER A 62 -14.66 9.67 5.73
N LYS A 63 -14.02 10.43 4.84
CA LYS A 63 -14.41 10.55 3.42
C LYS A 63 -13.92 9.38 2.57
N THR A 64 -12.76 8.82 2.89
CA THR A 64 -12.06 7.84 2.05
C THR A 64 -12.10 6.43 2.62
N THR A 65 -12.48 6.23 3.88
CA THR A 65 -12.32 4.95 4.58
C THR A 65 -13.57 4.53 5.33
N LYS A 66 -13.91 3.25 5.21
CA LYS A 66 -14.94 2.57 5.99
C LYS A 66 -14.34 1.49 6.89
N PHE A 67 -14.70 1.49 8.15
CA PHE A 67 -14.38 0.46 9.15
C PHE A 67 -15.69 -0.09 9.70
N LEU A 68 -15.90 -1.42 9.60
CA LEU A 68 -17.20 -2.06 9.87
C LEU A 68 -18.36 -1.41 9.10
N SER A 69 -18.15 -1.12 7.81
CA SER A 69 -19.11 -0.44 6.91
C SER A 69 -19.48 1.01 7.27
N LEU A 70 -18.98 1.53 8.39
CA LEU A 70 -19.16 2.92 8.81
C LEU A 70 -17.94 3.76 8.43
N PRO A 71 -18.13 5.06 8.09
CA PRO A 71 -17.00 5.98 7.98
C PRO A 71 -16.13 5.97 9.24
N LEU A 72 -14.83 6.23 9.08
CA LEU A 72 -13.99 6.51 10.26
C LEU A 72 -14.58 7.69 11.07
N PRO A 73 -14.44 7.69 12.41
CA PRO A 73 -14.92 8.80 13.22
C PRO A 73 -14.30 10.14 12.76
N PRO A 74 -15.07 11.25 12.78
CA PRO A 74 -14.56 12.55 12.41
C PRO A 74 -13.27 12.92 13.17
N GLY A 75 -12.33 13.54 12.46
CA GLY A 75 -11.03 13.93 13.01
C GLY A 75 -9.95 12.84 12.94
N PHE A 76 -10.30 11.58 12.72
CA PHE A 76 -9.32 10.52 12.47
C PHE A 76 -8.71 10.69 11.09
N LYS A 77 -7.38 10.69 11.04
CA LYS A 77 -6.61 10.77 9.80
C LYS A 77 -5.41 9.82 9.89
N ILE A 78 -5.22 8.99 8.87
CA ILE A 78 -3.98 8.23 8.69
C ILE A 78 -3.35 8.65 7.37
N GLU A 79 -2.16 9.24 7.44
CA GLU A 79 -1.37 9.65 6.28
C GLU A 79 -0.31 8.58 5.97
N MET A 80 -0.10 8.30 4.68
CA MET A 80 0.96 7.39 4.23
C MET A 80 2.05 8.18 3.52
N TYR A 81 3.29 7.97 3.95
CA TYR A 81 4.48 8.51 3.29
C TYR A 81 5.26 7.34 2.71
N MET A 82 5.35 7.28 1.39
CA MET A 82 6.10 6.24 0.69
C MET A 82 7.60 6.54 0.78
N GLU A 83 8.38 5.54 1.17
CA GLU A 83 9.84 5.61 1.17
C GLU A 83 10.41 4.83 0.00
N GLN A 84 9.82 3.67 -0.32
CA GLN A 84 10.21 2.83 -1.44
C GLN A 84 8.98 2.17 -2.07
N LEU A 85 8.90 2.20 -3.39
CA LEU A 85 8.01 1.35 -4.18
C LEU A 85 8.71 1.01 -5.49
N GLU A 86 9.27 -0.18 -5.59
CA GLU A 86 10.04 -0.61 -6.76
C GLU A 86 10.09 -2.13 -6.89
N GLY A 87 10.30 -2.63 -8.09
CA GLY A 87 10.38 -4.06 -8.31
C GLY A 87 10.22 -4.43 -9.76
N THR A 88 9.55 -5.54 -10.02
CA THR A 88 9.48 -6.16 -11.35
C THR A 88 8.06 -6.44 -11.80
N ILE A 89 7.83 -6.31 -13.11
CA ILE A 89 6.64 -6.81 -13.82
C ILE A 89 7.12 -7.79 -14.89
N ASP A 90 6.62 -9.02 -14.88
CA ASP A 90 6.81 -9.96 -15.99
C ASP A 90 5.91 -9.57 -17.18
N LYS A 91 6.51 -9.35 -18.35
CA LYS A 91 5.79 -8.88 -19.55
C LYS A 91 4.82 -9.91 -20.14
N ASN A 92 5.05 -11.20 -19.88
CA ASN A 92 4.25 -12.27 -20.46
C ASN A 92 3.08 -12.63 -19.54
N SER A 93 3.34 -12.78 -18.25
CA SER A 93 2.33 -13.20 -17.27
C SER A 93 1.60 -12.02 -16.60
N GLY A 94 2.19 -10.82 -16.63
CA GLY A 94 1.73 -9.67 -15.84
C GLY A 94 2.02 -9.80 -14.35
N GLU A 95 2.73 -10.84 -13.93
CA GLU A 95 3.10 -11.04 -12.53
C GLU A 95 3.96 -9.89 -12.05
N THR A 96 3.57 -9.32 -10.91
CA THR A 96 4.19 -8.12 -10.38
C THR A 96 4.62 -8.36 -8.94
N VAL A 97 5.84 -7.94 -8.60
CA VAL A 97 6.37 -7.96 -7.24
C VAL A 97 7.07 -6.63 -6.99
N LEU A 98 6.58 -5.86 -6.02
CA LEU A 98 7.12 -4.57 -5.61
C LEU A 98 7.54 -4.62 -4.15
N LYS A 99 8.77 -4.22 -3.85
CA LYS A 99 9.20 -3.83 -2.51
C LYS A 99 8.46 -2.56 -2.13
N PHE A 100 7.79 -2.59 -1.00
CA PHE A 100 7.05 -1.47 -0.47
C PHE A 100 7.55 -1.14 0.94
N GLU A 101 8.05 0.08 1.10
CA GLU A 101 8.37 0.66 2.39
C GLU A 101 7.62 1.99 2.55
N SER A 102 6.95 2.14 3.68
CA SER A 102 6.22 3.37 3.99
C SER A 102 6.06 3.59 5.48
N LYS A 103 5.69 4.82 5.81
CA LYS A 103 5.36 5.25 7.17
C LYS A 103 3.92 5.71 7.22
N PHE A 104 3.14 5.13 8.13
CA PHE A 104 1.76 5.53 8.39
C PHE A 104 1.69 6.38 9.65
N LEU A 105 1.25 7.63 9.51
CA LEU A 105 1.08 8.59 10.59
C LEU A 105 -0.39 8.66 10.97
N PHE A 106 -0.73 8.27 12.19
CA PHE A 106 -2.08 8.40 12.72
C PHE A 106 -2.21 9.70 13.54
N SER A 107 -3.29 10.46 13.29
CA SER A 107 -3.63 11.67 14.05
C SER A 107 -5.14 11.76 14.32
N ILE A 108 -5.50 12.42 15.42
CA ILE A 108 -6.88 12.77 15.77
C ILE A 108 -6.97 14.29 15.94
N GLY A 109 -7.73 14.93 15.05
CA GLY A 109 -7.81 16.40 14.96
C GLY A 109 -6.44 17.02 14.67
N THR A 110 -6.21 18.23 15.19
CA THR A 110 -4.91 18.94 15.07
C THR A 110 -4.01 18.78 16.29
N ILE A 111 -4.49 18.13 17.35
CA ILE A 111 -3.87 18.15 18.67
C ILE A 111 -3.09 16.85 18.94
N LEU A 112 -3.63 15.70 18.50
CA LEU A 112 -3.07 14.40 18.85
C LEU A 112 -2.44 13.73 17.63
N MET A 113 -1.13 13.53 17.69
CA MET A 113 -0.35 12.82 16.67
C MET A 113 0.39 11.65 17.33
N PHE A 114 0.32 10.48 16.69
CA PHE A 114 0.97 9.28 17.16
C PHE A 114 2.28 9.02 16.42
N PRO A 115 3.21 8.22 16.98
CA PRO A 115 4.37 7.75 16.24
C PRO A 115 3.99 7.02 14.95
N LYS A 116 4.87 7.11 13.96
CA LYS A 116 4.66 6.47 12.66
C LYS A 116 4.79 4.95 12.76
N LEU A 117 3.84 4.23 12.16
CA LEU A 117 3.97 2.80 11.92
C LEU A 117 4.86 2.59 10.70
N ILE A 118 5.90 1.77 10.84
CA ILE A 118 6.80 1.43 9.74
C ILE A 118 6.27 0.14 9.10
N VAL A 119 6.00 0.20 7.81
CA VAL A 119 5.51 -0.94 7.02
C VAL A 119 6.58 -1.29 6.00
N LYS A 120 7.01 -2.56 6.00
CA LYS A 120 7.97 -3.12 5.04
C LYS A 120 7.46 -4.46 4.55
N THR A 121 7.08 -4.54 3.28
CA THR A 121 6.54 -5.78 2.68
C THR A 121 6.90 -5.90 1.21
N LEU A 122 6.73 -7.09 0.67
CA LEU A 122 6.53 -7.28 -0.76
C LEU A 122 5.03 -7.16 -1.06
N LEU A 123 4.69 -6.35 -2.04
CA LEU A 123 3.39 -6.29 -2.69
C LEU A 123 3.45 -7.17 -3.94
N THR A 124 2.62 -8.21 -4.01
CA THR A 124 2.60 -9.17 -5.13
C THR A 124 1.23 -9.28 -5.75
N SER A 125 1.16 -9.57 -7.05
CA SER A 125 -0.08 -9.95 -7.74
C SER A 125 -0.53 -11.40 -7.47
N GLY A 126 0.23 -12.16 -6.69
CA GLY A 126 -0.09 -13.54 -6.31
C GLY A 126 -0.86 -13.66 -5.00
N LYS A 127 -0.70 -14.79 -4.30
CA LYS A 127 -1.33 -15.06 -2.99
C LYS A 127 -0.36 -14.79 -1.85
N VAL A 128 -0.87 -14.23 -0.76
CA VAL A 128 -0.16 -14.09 0.52
C VAL A 128 -0.98 -14.72 1.64
N LYS A 129 -0.30 -15.38 2.58
CA LYS A 129 -0.93 -16.00 3.74
C LYS A 129 -0.05 -15.78 4.96
N GLY A 130 -0.64 -15.18 5.99
CA GLY A 130 -0.05 -14.95 7.29
C GLY A 130 -0.79 -15.73 8.38
N LYS A 131 -0.56 -15.32 9.62
CA LYS A 131 -1.20 -15.89 10.82
C LYS A 131 -2.65 -15.42 10.97
N PHE A 132 -2.94 -14.15 10.67
CA PHE A 132 -4.27 -13.58 10.85
C PHE A 132 -4.96 -13.25 9.52
N HIS A 133 -4.19 -13.01 8.48
CA HIS A 133 -4.72 -12.56 7.20
C HIS A 133 -4.26 -13.43 6.04
N GLU A 134 -5.08 -13.44 5.00
CA GLU A 134 -4.72 -13.89 3.66
C GLU A 134 -5.21 -12.87 2.64
N GLY A 135 -4.58 -12.86 1.48
CA GLY A 135 -4.90 -11.97 0.37
C GLY A 135 -4.52 -12.60 -0.96
N GLU A 136 -5.32 -12.30 -1.98
CA GLU A 136 -5.07 -12.72 -3.35
C GLU A 136 -5.07 -11.49 -4.26
N GLY A 137 -3.95 -11.29 -4.95
CA GLY A 137 -3.77 -10.29 -5.99
C GLY A 137 -4.34 -10.73 -7.33
N HIS A 138 -4.18 -9.88 -8.33
CA HIS A 138 -4.49 -10.17 -9.73
C HIS A 138 -3.35 -9.62 -10.56
N VAL A 139 -2.84 -10.41 -11.50
CA VAL A 139 -1.77 -10.01 -12.43
C VAL A 139 -2.17 -8.79 -13.26
N LEU A 140 -1.18 -8.05 -13.74
CA LEU A 140 -1.38 -6.90 -14.60
C LEU A 140 -2.15 -7.29 -15.86
N GLN A 141 -3.31 -6.67 -16.05
CA GLN A 141 -4.16 -6.90 -17.21
C GLN A 141 -3.79 -5.95 -18.36
N GLY A 142 -4.20 -6.28 -19.58
CA GLY A 142 -3.91 -5.44 -20.77
C GLY A 142 -4.51 -4.02 -20.71
N ASN A 143 -5.54 -3.81 -19.88
CA ASN A 143 -6.10 -2.48 -19.60
C ASN A 143 -5.38 -1.74 -18.45
N GLY A 144 -4.25 -2.26 -17.97
CA GLY A 144 -3.45 -1.74 -16.87
C GLY A 144 -3.96 -2.10 -15.47
N ALA A 145 -5.14 -2.70 -15.32
CA ALA A 145 -5.69 -3.02 -14.01
C ALA A 145 -4.85 -4.10 -13.30
N ILE A 146 -4.59 -3.91 -12.01
CA ILE A 146 -3.83 -4.84 -11.18
C ILE A 146 -4.31 -4.78 -9.73
N LYS A 147 -4.21 -5.91 -9.01
CA LYS A 147 -4.38 -5.95 -7.56
C LYS A 147 -3.12 -6.51 -6.94
N LEU A 148 -2.50 -5.75 -6.05
CA LEU A 148 -1.33 -6.16 -5.29
C LEU A 148 -1.71 -6.42 -3.84
N VAL A 149 -1.12 -7.46 -3.24
CA VAL A 149 -1.33 -7.85 -1.85
C VAL A 149 0.00 -8.06 -1.13
N GLY A 150 0.06 -7.72 0.15
CA GLY A 150 1.28 -7.89 0.96
C GLY A 150 0.98 -8.02 2.44
N ILE A 151 1.81 -8.79 3.14
CA ILE A 151 1.73 -8.97 4.59
C ILE A 151 3.05 -8.51 5.23
N SER A 152 2.95 -7.69 6.27
CA SER A 152 4.07 -7.17 7.05
C SER A 152 3.86 -7.48 8.53
N ILE A 153 4.94 -7.65 9.29
CA ILE A 153 4.89 -7.46 10.74
C ILE A 153 5.23 -6.01 11.04
N ILE A 154 4.32 -5.31 11.72
CA ILE A 154 4.50 -3.94 12.16
C ILE A 154 5.22 -3.96 13.50
N PRO A 155 6.40 -3.33 13.63
CA PRO A 155 7.15 -3.32 14.88
C PRO A 155 6.47 -2.44 15.93
N LYS A 156 6.87 -2.60 17.19
CA LYS A 156 6.52 -1.65 18.24
C LYS A 156 7.03 -0.27 17.91
N THR A 157 6.26 0.74 18.26
CA THR A 157 6.61 2.15 18.08
C THR A 157 7.38 2.73 19.26
N GLY A 158 7.33 2.06 20.42
CA GLY A 158 7.85 2.59 21.68
C GLY A 158 6.82 3.42 22.46
N ASN A 159 5.70 3.79 21.84
CA ASN A 159 4.57 4.38 22.55
C ASN A 159 3.67 3.26 23.09
N LYS A 160 3.68 3.06 24.41
CA LYS A 160 2.92 1.99 25.08
C LYS A 160 1.43 2.01 24.78
N ILE A 161 0.82 3.20 24.68
CA ILE A 161 -0.63 3.33 24.42
C ILE A 161 -0.95 2.81 23.02
N LEU A 162 -0.21 3.28 22.02
CA LEU A 162 -0.39 2.86 20.62
C LEU A 162 -0.05 1.37 20.44
N ASP A 163 1.04 0.93 21.05
CA ASP A 163 1.50 -0.46 20.96
C ASP A 163 0.48 -1.42 21.59
N ILE A 164 -0.13 -1.06 22.73
CA ILE A 164 -1.22 -1.85 23.34
C ILE A 164 -2.47 -1.79 22.47
N PHE A 165 -2.87 -0.61 22.01
CA PHE A 165 -4.05 -0.43 21.18
C PHE A 165 -3.98 -1.30 19.92
N LEU A 166 -2.90 -1.21 19.15
CA LEU A 166 -2.75 -2.00 17.91
C LEU A 166 -2.22 -3.44 18.14
N GLY A 167 -1.86 -3.78 19.37
CA GLY A 167 -1.26 -5.07 19.74
C GLY A 167 0.12 -5.29 19.10
N LEU A 168 0.97 -4.25 19.04
CA LEU A 168 2.27 -4.30 18.37
C LEU A 168 3.33 -5.09 19.20
N PRO A 169 4.22 -5.86 18.54
CA PRO A 169 4.29 -6.05 17.10
C PRO A 169 3.15 -6.92 16.59
N ASN A 170 2.61 -6.59 15.41
CA ASN A 170 1.45 -7.30 14.88
C ASN A 170 1.48 -7.45 13.36
N GLU A 171 0.80 -8.45 12.84
CA GLU A 171 0.65 -8.64 11.40
C GLU A 171 -0.27 -7.59 10.80
N ALA A 172 0.07 -7.04 9.65
CA ALA A 172 -0.79 -6.19 8.85
C ALA A 172 -0.88 -6.71 7.41
N LEU A 173 -2.06 -6.55 6.81
CA LEU A 173 -2.34 -6.82 5.40
C LEU A 173 -2.54 -5.49 4.66
N ALA A 174 -1.96 -5.39 3.48
CA ALA A 174 -2.29 -4.37 2.49
C ALA A 174 -2.81 -5.02 1.21
N GLU A 175 -3.95 -4.54 0.70
CA GLU A 175 -4.43 -4.80 -0.64
C GLU A 175 -4.57 -3.49 -1.39
N LEU A 176 -3.81 -3.34 -2.48
CA LEU A 176 -3.81 -2.18 -3.35
C LEU A 176 -4.47 -2.56 -4.67
N LYS A 177 -5.58 -1.90 -5.00
CA LYS A 177 -6.14 -1.92 -6.36
C LYS A 177 -5.64 -0.68 -7.09
N CYS A 178 -5.04 -0.89 -8.25
CA CYS A 178 -4.52 0.21 -9.05
C CYS A 178 -4.56 -0.12 -10.55
N GLU A 179 -4.25 0.89 -11.35
CA GLU A 179 -3.83 0.74 -12.73
C GLU A 179 -2.35 1.06 -12.85
N ILE A 180 -1.61 0.30 -13.67
CA ILE A 180 -0.23 0.60 -14.09
C ILE A 180 -0.22 0.65 -15.63
N LYS A 181 0.19 1.79 -16.20
CA LYS A 181 0.19 2.05 -17.66
C LYS A 181 1.41 2.84 -18.08
#